data_AF-A0A9E5ULR9-F1
#
_entry.id   AF-A0A9E5ULR9-F1
#
_cell.length_a   1.000
_cell.length_b   1.000
_cell.length_c   1.000
_cell.angle_alpha   90.00
_cell.angle_beta   90.00
_cell.angle_gamma   90.00
#
_symmetry.space_group_name_H-M   'P 1'
#
loop_
_entity.id
_entity.type
_entity.pdbx_description
1 polymer ?
#
loop_
_entity_poly.entity_id
_entity_poly.type
_entity_poly.pdbx_seq_one_letter_code
_entity_poly.pdbx_strand_id
1 'polypeptide(L)'
;MKRLLTQAAQDSELVEGTPVVSLLEVKDFRAEYQIEVNTAENNPDRVRNEVLSAVWYMLRREKLHPTAKSNELLLNHPVEKAKELINSVPILQAFTEEEDQLLAENADWLRYGYPERVVKQGETDAALYIVADGAMSVLVKQENGEKIEVAQLAKTPSLAKWPS
;
A
#
# COMPACT_ATOMS: atom_id res chain seq x y z
N MET A 1 -10.85 14.91 -8.63
CA MET A 1 -10.92 13.88 -7.58
C MET A 1 -12.15 12.97 -7.71
N LYS A 2 -13.39 13.45 -7.49
CA LYS A 2 -14.61 12.62 -7.57
C LYS A 2 -14.70 11.69 -8.79
N ARG A 3 -14.59 12.26 -10.00
CA ARG A 3 -14.59 11.50 -11.27
C ARG A 3 -13.51 10.43 -11.32
N LEU A 4 -12.34 10.74 -10.76
CA LEU A 4 -11.19 9.86 -10.71
C LEU A 4 -11.53 8.64 -9.84
N LEU A 5 -11.95 8.88 -8.59
CA LEU A 5 -12.38 7.84 -7.64
C LEU A 5 -13.52 6.96 -8.19
N THR A 6 -14.49 7.57 -8.88
CA THR A 6 -15.58 6.83 -9.53
C THR A 6 -15.04 5.90 -10.61
N GLN A 7 -14.12 6.38 -11.46
CA GLN A 7 -13.51 5.55 -12.50
C GLN A 7 -12.71 4.39 -11.88
N ALA A 8 -11.86 4.66 -10.87
CA ALA A 8 -11.11 3.60 -10.21
C ALA A 8 -12.00 2.52 -9.59
N ALA A 9 -13.06 2.92 -8.88
CA ALA A 9 -13.99 1.95 -8.31
C ALA A 9 -14.73 1.17 -9.41
N GLN A 10 -15.04 1.79 -10.55
CA GLN A 10 -15.70 1.14 -11.68
C GLN A 10 -14.79 0.12 -12.39
N ASP A 11 -13.48 0.36 -12.40
CA ASP A 11 -12.49 -0.51 -13.03
C ASP A 11 -12.20 -1.77 -12.18
N SER A 12 -12.75 -1.87 -10.97
CA SER A 12 -12.64 -3.05 -10.11
C SER A 12 -13.50 -4.20 -10.63
N GLU A 13 -12.91 -5.39 -10.73
CA GLU A 13 -13.58 -6.61 -11.23
C GLU A 13 -14.75 -7.07 -10.34
N LEU A 14 -14.76 -6.65 -9.07
CA LEU A 14 -15.77 -7.04 -8.09
C LEU A 14 -16.93 -6.02 -7.99
N VAL A 15 -16.86 -4.91 -8.70
CA VAL A 15 -17.88 -3.85 -8.64
C VAL A 15 -18.89 -4.03 -9.79
N GLU A 16 -20.17 -4.03 -9.44
CA GLU A 16 -21.28 -4.11 -10.36
C GLU A 16 -22.02 -2.78 -10.46
N GLY A 17 -22.44 -2.42 -11.67
CA GLY A 17 -23.11 -1.15 -11.93
C GLY A 17 -22.22 0.06 -11.65
N THR A 18 -22.84 1.22 -11.41
CA THR A 18 -22.12 2.49 -11.24
C THR A 18 -21.84 2.76 -9.75
N PRO A 19 -20.58 2.89 -9.33
CA PRO A 19 -20.24 3.24 -7.96
C PRO A 19 -20.63 4.70 -7.67
N VAL A 20 -21.07 4.94 -6.44
CA VAL A 20 -21.44 6.27 -5.96
C VAL A 20 -20.31 6.81 -5.10
N VAL A 21 -19.75 7.95 -5.52
CA VAL A 21 -18.72 8.65 -4.74
C VAL A 21 -19.33 9.92 -4.18
N SER A 22 -19.15 10.15 -2.88
CA SER A 22 -19.64 11.33 -2.17
C SER A 22 -18.50 12.00 -1.42
N LEU A 23 -18.41 13.33 -1.52
CA LEU A 23 -17.48 14.12 -0.71
C LEU A 23 -18.13 14.33 0.66
N LEU A 24 -17.49 13.84 1.72
CA LEU A 24 -17.97 13.98 3.09
C LEU A 24 -17.49 15.28 3.71
N GLU A 25 -16.21 15.58 3.60
CA GLU A 25 -15.59 16.73 4.26
C GLU A 25 -14.38 17.22 3.46
N VAL A 26 -14.13 18.53 3.49
CA VAL A 26 -12.87 19.14 3.03
C VAL A 26 -12.32 19.98 4.18
N LYS A 27 -11.05 19.79 4.52
CA LYS A 27 -10.27 20.69 5.38
C LYS A 27 -9.01 21.13 4.66
N ASP A 28 -8.30 22.10 5.24
CA ASP A 28 -7.15 22.83 4.70
C ASP A 28 -6.25 22.04 3.73
N PHE A 29 -5.93 20.77 4.03
CA PHE A 29 -5.14 19.89 3.15
C PHE A 29 -5.70 18.47 2.95
N ARG A 30 -6.99 18.24 3.23
CA ARG A 30 -7.60 16.91 3.12
C ARG A 30 -9.01 16.96 2.56
N ALA A 31 -9.36 15.90 1.83
CA ALA A 31 -10.72 15.67 1.38
C ALA A 31 -11.10 14.23 1.71
N GLU A 32 -12.20 14.06 2.44
CA GLU A 32 -12.75 12.77 2.79
C GLU A 32 -13.82 12.36 1.78
N TYR A 33 -13.65 11.17 1.20
CA TYR A 33 -14.60 10.61 0.26
C TYR A 33 -15.18 9.31 0.79
N GLN A 34 -16.48 9.12 0.54
CA GLN A 34 -17.17 7.85 0.68
C GLN A 34 -17.36 7.25 -0.71
N ILE A 35 -17.04 5.97 -0.85
CA ILE A 35 -17.25 5.20 -2.07
C ILE A 35 -18.21 4.06 -1.72
N GLU A 36 -19.37 4.06 -2.38
CA GLU A 36 -20.37 3.01 -2.28
C GLU A 36 -20.39 2.21 -3.58
N VAL A 37 -20.34 0.90 -3.46
CA VAL A 37 -20.29 -0.04 -4.60
C VAL A 37 -21.37 -1.09 -4.43
N ASN A 38 -21.96 -1.53 -5.55
CA ASN A 38 -22.75 -2.76 -5.58
C ASN A 38 -21.85 -3.91 -5.98
N THR A 39 -22.12 -5.10 -5.49
CA THR A 39 -21.32 -6.29 -5.75
C THR A 39 -22.13 -7.55 -5.46
N ALA A 40 -21.89 -8.62 -6.23
CA ALA A 40 -22.37 -9.97 -5.94
C ALA A 40 -21.44 -10.75 -4.98
N GLU A 41 -20.25 -10.20 -4.66
CA GLU A 41 -19.32 -10.80 -3.71
C GLU A 41 -19.84 -10.63 -2.26
N ASN A 42 -19.86 -11.74 -1.52
CA ASN A 42 -20.39 -11.78 -0.16
C ASN A 42 -19.35 -11.41 0.90
N ASN A 43 -18.06 -11.36 0.54
CA ASN A 43 -16.99 -10.94 1.43
C ASN A 43 -16.70 -9.44 1.32
N PRO A 44 -17.17 -8.60 2.27
CA PRO A 44 -17.01 -7.15 2.20
C PRO A 44 -15.56 -6.69 2.30
N ASP A 45 -14.69 -7.44 2.98
CA ASP A 45 -13.27 -7.09 3.08
C ASP A 45 -12.55 -7.31 1.75
N ARG A 46 -12.91 -8.39 1.03
CA ARG A 46 -12.38 -8.65 -0.31
C ARG A 46 -12.74 -7.53 -1.28
N VAL A 47 -14.01 -7.11 -1.27
CA VAL A 47 -14.50 -6.01 -2.12
C VAL A 47 -13.83 -4.70 -1.75
N ARG A 48 -13.77 -4.37 -0.45
CA ARG A 48 -13.10 -3.16 0.05
C ARG A 48 -11.66 -3.09 -0.47
N ASN A 49 -10.90 -4.16 -0.31
CA ASN A 49 -9.48 -4.16 -0.60
C ASN A 49 -9.20 -4.18 -2.12
N GLU A 50 -10.08 -4.78 -2.94
CA GLU A 50 -10.01 -4.65 -4.40
C GLU A 50 -10.28 -3.20 -4.84
N VAL A 51 -11.35 -2.58 -4.33
CA VAL A 51 -11.71 -1.19 -4.66
C VAL A 51 -10.63 -0.21 -4.19
N LEU A 52 -10.12 -0.38 -2.97
CA LEU A 52 -9.03 0.43 -2.45
C LEU A 52 -7.79 0.26 -3.33
N SER A 53 -7.42 -0.97 -3.72
CA SER A 53 -6.30 -1.20 -4.63
C SER A 53 -6.44 -0.40 -5.93
N ALA A 54 -7.60 -0.46 -6.57
CA ALA A 54 -7.86 0.28 -7.81
C ALA A 54 -7.76 1.80 -7.60
N VAL A 55 -8.31 2.30 -6.49
CA VAL A 55 -8.24 3.72 -6.10
C VAL A 55 -6.80 4.16 -5.87
N TRP A 56 -6.01 3.39 -5.11
CA TRP A 56 -4.61 3.65 -4.83
C TRP A 56 -3.78 3.69 -6.10
N TYR A 57 -3.93 2.69 -6.98
CA TYR A 57 -3.20 2.62 -8.24
C TYR A 57 -3.44 3.83 -9.12
N MET A 58 -4.70 4.23 -9.25
CA MET A 58 -5.06 5.35 -10.09
C MET A 58 -4.62 6.68 -9.46
N LEU A 59 -4.71 6.86 -8.14
CA LEU A 59 -4.20 8.07 -7.49
C LEU A 59 -2.68 8.19 -7.64
N ARG A 60 -1.93 7.10 -7.47
CA ARG A 60 -0.48 7.08 -7.68
C ARG A 60 -0.10 7.45 -9.11
N ARG A 61 -0.83 6.96 -10.11
CA ARG A 61 -0.63 7.33 -11.52
C ARG A 61 -0.77 8.83 -11.77
N GLU A 62 -1.63 9.49 -11.00
CA GLU A 62 -1.87 10.93 -11.04
C GLU A 62 -0.96 11.71 -10.08
N LYS A 63 0.07 11.07 -9.51
CA LYS A 63 1.00 11.63 -8.52
C LYS A 63 0.30 12.13 -7.25
N LEU A 64 -0.82 11.51 -6.90
CA LEU A 64 -1.55 11.74 -5.67
C LEU A 64 -1.26 10.56 -4.72
N HIS A 65 -0.76 10.87 -3.54
CA HIS A 65 -0.49 9.88 -2.49
C HIS A 65 -1.61 9.98 -1.46
N PRO A 66 -2.66 9.15 -1.54
CA PRO A 66 -3.64 9.14 -0.47
C PRO A 66 -2.94 8.67 0.82
N THR A 67 -3.51 9.02 1.96
CA THR A 67 -3.10 8.50 3.26
C THR A 67 -4.37 7.95 3.90
N ALA A 68 -4.36 6.67 4.27
CA ALA A 68 -5.52 6.07 4.91
C ALA A 68 -5.77 6.78 6.26
N LYS A 69 -7.03 6.99 6.65
CA LYS A 69 -7.40 7.57 7.97
C LYS A 69 -6.72 6.90 9.15
N SER A 70 -6.39 5.61 9.03
CA SER A 70 -5.62 4.85 10.04
C SER A 70 -4.21 5.39 10.27
N ASN A 71 -3.66 6.16 9.32
CA ASN A 71 -2.36 6.84 9.47
C ASN A 71 -2.48 8.11 10.33
N GLU A 72 -3.63 8.80 10.34
CA GLU A 72 -3.81 10.02 11.13
C GLU A 72 -3.87 9.73 12.65
N LEU A 73 -4.44 8.60 13.06
CA LEU A 73 -4.53 8.20 14.48
C LEU A 73 -3.22 7.59 15.02
N LEU A 74 -2.18 7.46 14.19
CA LEU A 74 -0.91 6.84 14.56
C LEU A 74 0.30 7.78 14.41
N LEU A 75 0.07 9.08 14.15
CA LEU A 75 1.06 10.16 14.11
C LEU A 75 1.91 10.37 15.39
N ASN A 76 1.90 9.41 16.31
CA ASN A 76 3.03 9.11 17.18
C ASN A 76 3.82 7.94 16.56
N HIS A 77 4.36 8.14 15.37
CA HIS A 77 5.33 7.22 14.79
C HIS A 77 6.72 7.75 15.15
N PRO A 78 7.35 7.24 16.22
CA PRO A 78 8.58 7.84 16.70
C PRO A 78 9.64 7.65 15.63
N VAL A 79 10.32 8.75 15.28
CA VAL A 79 11.54 8.74 14.45
C VAL A 79 12.48 7.62 14.90
N GLU A 80 12.57 7.38 16.21
CA GLU A 80 13.34 6.27 16.77
C GLU A 80 12.91 4.89 16.28
N LYS A 81 11.61 4.62 16.13
CA LYS A 81 11.15 3.33 15.59
C LYS A 81 11.49 3.19 14.10
N ALA A 82 11.46 4.29 13.34
CA ALA A 82 11.91 4.27 11.95
C ALA A 82 13.42 4.01 11.88
N LYS A 83 14.22 4.63 12.74
CA LYS A 83 15.67 4.37 12.87
C LYS A 83 15.97 2.92 13.27
N GLU A 84 15.23 2.37 14.22
CA GLU A 84 15.34 0.95 14.59
C GLU A 84 15.08 0.03 13.38
N LEU A 85 14.07 0.35 12.57
CA LEU A 85 13.75 -0.42 11.37
C LEU A 85 14.82 -0.27 10.27
N ILE A 86 15.32 0.94 10.02
CA ILE A 86 16.40 1.19 9.06
C ILE A 86 17.64 0.39 9.47
N ASN A 87 18.04 0.49 10.75
CA ASN A 87 19.18 -0.24 11.29
C ASN A 87 18.98 -1.77 11.36
N SER A 88 17.73 -2.25 11.32
CA SER A 88 17.46 -3.70 11.22
C SER A 88 17.78 -4.28 9.84
N VAL A 89 17.89 -3.45 8.79
CA VAL A 89 18.16 -3.89 7.43
C VAL A 89 19.68 -3.83 7.16
N PRO A 90 20.37 -4.97 6.94
CA PRO A 90 21.83 -5.01 6.86
C PRO A 90 22.45 -4.09 5.80
N ILE A 91 21.79 -3.90 4.65
CA ILE A 91 22.31 -3.03 3.57
C ILE A 91 22.25 -1.54 3.93
N LEU A 92 21.40 -1.15 4.89
CA LEU A 92 21.23 0.25 5.30
C LEU A 92 22.11 0.62 6.50
N GLN A 93 22.73 -0.34 7.18
CA GLN A 93 23.64 -0.09 8.32
C GLN A 93 24.92 0.68 7.95
N ALA A 94 25.15 0.95 6.66
CA ALA A 94 26.28 1.74 6.20
C ALA A 94 26.07 3.25 6.37
N PHE A 95 24.84 3.70 6.67
CA PHE A 95 24.52 5.11 6.84
C PHE A 95 25.02 5.66 8.18
N THR A 96 25.27 6.97 8.21
CA THR A 96 25.60 7.67 9.46
C THR A 96 24.34 7.94 10.29
N GLU A 97 24.51 8.28 11.56
CA GLU A 97 23.41 8.65 12.45
C GLU A 97 22.59 9.84 11.89
N GLU A 98 23.26 10.81 11.27
CA GLU A 98 22.59 11.95 10.63
C GLU A 98 21.77 11.54 9.39
N GLU A 99 22.28 10.59 8.60
CA GLU A 99 21.58 10.04 7.44
C GLU A 99 20.38 9.19 7.86
N ASP A 100 20.52 8.37 8.90
CA ASP A 100 19.43 7.61 9.51
C ASP A 100 18.33 8.54 10.05
N GLN A 101 18.72 9.60 10.75
CA GLN A 101 17.80 10.62 11.24
C GLN A 101 17.03 11.26 10.07
N LEU A 102 17.73 11.67 9.02
CA LEU A 102 17.12 12.28 7.84
C LEU A 102 16.14 11.31 7.15
N LEU A 103 16.53 10.05 6.96
CA LEU A 103 15.66 9.03 6.37
C LEU A 103 14.43 8.78 7.23
N ALA A 104 14.60 8.67 8.55
CA ALA A 104 13.52 8.41 9.49
C ALA A 104 12.51 9.56 9.58
N GLU A 105 12.96 10.81 9.52
CA GLU A 105 12.10 12.00 9.49
C GLU A 105 11.32 12.15 8.19
N ASN A 106 11.87 11.65 7.07
CA ASN A 106 11.25 11.72 5.74
C ASN A 106 10.53 10.42 5.34
N ALA A 107 10.47 9.42 6.22
CA ALA A 107 9.82 8.14 5.93
C ALA A 107 8.30 8.24 6.08
N ASP A 108 7.58 7.79 5.04
CA ASP A 108 6.14 7.63 5.10
C ASP A 108 5.73 6.30 5.75
N TRP A 109 4.81 6.36 6.71
CA TRP A 109 4.20 5.17 7.30
C TRP A 109 2.96 4.76 6.50
N LEU A 110 3.02 3.56 5.92
CA LEU A 110 1.97 3.03 5.05
C LEU A 110 1.35 1.77 5.67
N ARG A 111 0.04 1.61 5.51
CA ARG A 111 -0.71 0.41 5.92
C ARG A 111 -1.40 -0.18 4.71
N TYR A 112 -1.25 -1.49 4.56
CA TYR A 112 -1.87 -2.26 3.48
C TYR A 112 -2.64 -3.45 4.06
N GLY A 113 -3.72 -3.86 3.40
CA GLY A 113 -4.55 -5.01 3.78
C GLY A 113 -4.82 -5.95 2.61
N TYR A 114 -4.84 -7.27 2.83
CA TYR A 114 -5.04 -8.24 1.75
C TYR A 114 -6.38 -8.09 0.99
N PRO A 115 -6.44 -8.07 -0.37
CA PRO A 115 -5.36 -8.37 -1.31
C PRO A 115 -4.65 -7.14 -1.90
N GLU A 116 -4.54 -6.03 -1.16
CA GLU A 116 -3.86 -4.83 -1.64
C GLU A 116 -2.43 -5.11 -2.10
N ARG A 117 -2.12 -4.59 -3.29
CA ARG A 117 -0.82 -4.76 -3.91
C ARG A 117 0.03 -3.52 -3.69
N VAL A 118 1.17 -3.70 -3.01
CA VAL A 118 2.08 -2.62 -2.64
C VAL A 118 2.95 -2.17 -3.83
N VAL A 119 3.44 -3.11 -4.62
CA VAL A 119 4.25 -2.86 -5.83
C VAL A 119 3.81 -3.80 -6.95
N LYS A 120 3.80 -3.32 -8.20
CA LYS A 120 3.52 -4.12 -9.39
C LYS A 120 4.81 -4.43 -10.16
N GLN A 121 4.94 -5.67 -10.65
CA GLN A 121 6.04 -6.04 -11.55
C GLN A 121 6.04 -5.13 -12.80
N GLY A 122 7.19 -4.52 -13.09
CA GLY A 122 7.36 -3.55 -14.18
C GLY A 122 6.94 -2.11 -13.84
N GLU A 123 6.58 -1.82 -12.59
CA GLU A 123 6.37 -0.45 -12.12
C GLU A 123 7.69 0.33 -12.14
N THR A 124 7.63 1.58 -12.61
CA THR A 124 8.81 2.45 -12.80
C THR A 124 9.09 3.36 -11.62
N ASP A 125 8.18 3.44 -10.66
CA ASP A 125 8.37 4.23 -9.44
C ASP A 125 9.40 3.55 -8.55
N ALA A 126 10.51 4.23 -8.29
CA ALA A 126 11.54 3.76 -7.38
C ALA A 126 11.21 4.21 -5.96
N ALA A 127 10.79 3.28 -5.11
CA ALA A 127 10.62 3.50 -3.69
C ALA A 127 11.16 2.29 -2.91
N LEU A 128 11.72 2.53 -1.73
CA LEU A 128 12.13 1.51 -0.78
C LEU A 128 11.05 1.34 0.28
N TYR A 129 10.67 0.10 0.57
CA TYR A 129 9.70 -0.24 1.60
C TYR A 129 10.36 -1.10 2.67
N ILE A 130 10.11 -0.79 3.94
CA ILE A 130 10.54 -1.61 5.09
C ILE A 130 9.28 -2.10 5.81
N VAL A 131 9.17 -3.41 6.01
CA VAL A 131 8.01 -4.02 6.69
C VAL A 131 8.10 -3.78 8.19
N ALA A 132 7.35 -2.80 8.69
CA ALA A 132 7.34 -2.46 10.10
C ALA A 132 6.56 -3.47 10.97
N ASP A 133 5.51 -4.08 10.41
CA ASP A 133 4.64 -5.08 11.04
C ASP A 133 3.88 -5.89 9.97
N GLY A 134 3.48 -7.12 10.32
CA GLY A 134 2.80 -8.03 9.40
C GLY A 134 3.73 -8.78 8.44
N ALA A 135 3.13 -9.32 7.38
CA ALA A 135 3.81 -10.10 6.34
C ALA A 135 3.24 -9.82 4.95
N MET A 136 4.06 -10.01 3.93
CA MET A 136 3.73 -9.75 2.53
C MET A 136 4.22 -10.89 1.65
N SER A 137 3.44 -11.26 0.63
CA SER A 137 3.87 -12.20 -0.41
C SER A 137 4.42 -11.45 -1.62
N VAL A 138 5.57 -11.92 -2.13
CA VAL A 138 6.15 -11.46 -3.39
C VAL A 138 5.75 -12.44 -4.47
N LEU A 139 4.99 -11.98 -5.47
CA LEU A 139 4.53 -12.81 -6.58
C LEU A 139 5.17 -12.36 -7.90
N VAL A 140 5.62 -13.33 -8.69
CA VAL A 140 6.13 -13.10 -10.05
C VAL A 140 5.13 -13.68 -11.04
N LYS A 141 4.79 -12.88 -12.06
CA LYS A 141 3.97 -13.34 -13.18
C LYS A 141 4.85 -14.06 -14.20
N GLN A 142 4.54 -15.32 -14.46
CA GLN A 142 5.19 -16.15 -15.47
C GLN A 142 4.66 -15.82 -16.88
N GLU A 143 5.35 -16.28 -17.93
CA GLU A 143 4.94 -16.07 -19.34
C GLU A 143 3.54 -16.63 -19.64
N ASN A 144 3.18 -17.74 -19.00
CA ASN A 144 1.85 -18.36 -19.12
C ASN A 144 0.73 -17.57 -18.40
N GLY A 145 1.06 -16.48 -17.71
CA GLY A 145 0.13 -15.63 -16.98
C GLY A 145 -0.10 -16.02 -15.51
N GLU A 146 0.42 -17.16 -15.06
CA GLU A 146 0.34 -17.64 -13.69
C GLU A 146 1.16 -16.76 -12.74
N LYS A 147 0.68 -16.57 -11.51
CA LYS A 147 1.41 -15.86 -10.45
C LYS A 147 1.96 -16.87 -9.46
N ILE A 148 3.29 -16.93 -9.34
CA ILE A 148 3.97 -17.79 -8.39
C ILE A 148 4.49 -16.94 -7.24
N GLU A 149 4.21 -17.36 -6.00
CA GLU A 149 4.84 -16.76 -4.82
C GLU A 149 6.31 -17.19 -4.77
N VAL A 150 7.22 -16.21 -4.81
CA VAL A 150 8.68 -16.46 -4.85
C VAL A 150 9.36 -16.12 -3.53
N ALA A 151 8.72 -15.32 -2.68
CA ALA A 151 9.20 -14.99 -1.35
C ALA A 151 8.05 -14.49 -0.46
N GLN A 152 8.27 -14.55 0.85
CA GLN A 152 7.51 -13.77 1.82
C GLN A 152 8.44 -12.79 2.52
N LEU A 153 7.95 -11.60 2.86
CA LEU A 153 8.66 -10.58 3.60
C LEU A 153 7.90 -10.27 4.89
N ALA A 154 8.60 -10.27 6.03
CA ALA A 154 8.04 -9.92 7.33
C ALA A 154 9.08 -9.10 8.12
N LYS A 155 8.67 -8.51 9.26
CA LYS A 155 9.55 -7.73 10.15
C LYS A 155 10.79 -8.51 10.62
N THR A 156 10.70 -9.85 10.68
CA THR A 156 11.81 -10.76 10.97
C THR A 156 12.22 -11.53 9.71
N PRO A 157 13.51 -11.89 9.55
CA PRO A 157 13.99 -12.50 8.32
C PRO A 157 13.27 -13.81 8.05
N SER A 158 12.45 -13.81 7.02
CA SER A 158 11.89 -15.01 6.41
C SER A 158 13.02 -15.76 5.72
N LEU A 159 13.44 -16.86 6.32
CA LEU A 159 14.26 -17.86 5.66
C LEU A 159 13.46 -18.45 4.49
N ALA A 160 13.64 -17.92 3.29
CA ALA A 160 13.12 -18.55 2.09
C ALA A 160 13.86 -19.87 1.86
N LYS A 161 13.17 -21.01 2.06
CA LYS A 161 13.63 -22.30 1.55
C LYS A 161 13.41 -22.32 0.05
N TRP A 162 14.51 -22.43 -0.70
CA TRP A 162 14.46 -22.74 -2.13
C TRP A 162 14.04 -24.20 -2.31
N PRO A 163 13.00 -24.52 -3.10
CA PRO A 163 12.74 -25.90 -3.50
C PRO A 163 13.85 -26.34 -4.45
N SER A 164 14.65 -27.31 -4.00
CA SER A 164 15.55 -28.12 -4.82
C SER A 164 14.80 -28.99 -5.80
#